data_AF-A0A7S1DKV0-F1
#
_entry.id   AF-A0A7S1DKV0-F1
#
_cell.length_a   1.000
_cell.length_b   1.000
_cell.length_c   1.000
_cell.angle_alpha   90.00
_cell.angle_beta   90.00
_cell.angle_gamma   90.00
#
_symmetry.space_group_name_H-M   'P 1'
#
loop_
_entity.id
_entity.type
_entity.pdbx_description
1 polymer ?
#
loop_
_entity_poly.entity_id
_entity_poly.type
_entity_poly.pdbx_seq_one_letter_code
_entity_poly.pdbx_strand_id
1 'polypeptide(L)'
;PKLSIAGGGARWREHTARMQARHLLTVLAVLQLVSVCMNWFSPILLLMLPFSLLAVATLLVSLYYKWKRGLELFMFLCIILSIMMLVPFTSIFVAGKQGEKWLDVTWYVLGMLINALCVAAAWWVLFQTDYSAPDVQERKSLIGRLK
;
A
#
# COMPACT_ATOMS: atom_id res chain seq x y z
N PRO A 1 3.19 -41.50 -22.28
CA PRO A 1 2.52 -40.18 -22.06
C PRO A 1 2.34 -39.89 -20.55
N LYS A 2 3.39 -39.37 -19.90
CA LYS A 2 3.31 -38.85 -18.52
C LYS A 2 2.80 -37.42 -18.59
N LEU A 3 1.49 -37.24 -18.47
CA LEU A 3 0.88 -35.92 -18.40
C LEU A 3 1.38 -35.19 -17.15
N SER A 4 1.85 -33.98 -17.40
CA SER A 4 2.15 -32.89 -16.48
C SER A 4 1.07 -32.71 -15.38
N ILE A 5 1.24 -33.37 -14.24
CA ILE A 5 0.49 -33.05 -13.00
C ILE A 5 1.25 -32.01 -12.15
N ALA A 6 2.55 -31.82 -12.39
CA ALA A 6 3.40 -30.87 -11.66
C ALA A 6 3.05 -29.39 -11.91
N GLY A 7 2.49 -29.04 -13.08
CA GLY A 7 2.15 -27.65 -13.43
C GLY A 7 0.88 -27.11 -12.74
N GLY A 8 -0.05 -27.99 -12.36
CA GLY A 8 -1.35 -27.60 -11.79
C GLY A 8 -1.21 -27.02 -10.38
N GLY A 9 -0.43 -27.67 -9.51
CA GLY A 9 -0.23 -27.24 -8.12
C GLY A 9 0.62 -25.96 -7.98
N ALA A 10 1.53 -25.71 -8.92
CA ALA A 10 2.30 -24.46 -8.97
C ALA A 10 1.40 -23.28 -9.37
N ARG A 11 0.60 -23.43 -10.43
CA ARG A 11 -0.36 -22.42 -10.90
C ARG A 11 -1.45 -22.13 -9.86
N TRP A 12 -1.92 -23.14 -9.13
CA TRP A 12 -2.91 -22.97 -8.06
C TRP A 12 -2.34 -22.18 -6.88
N ARG A 13 -1.11 -22.51 -6.43
CA ARG A 13 -0.41 -21.77 -5.36
C ARG A 13 -0.18 -20.31 -5.72
N GLU A 14 0.18 -20.04 -6.96
CA GLU A 14 0.39 -18.68 -7.48
C GLU A 14 -0.93 -17.88 -7.57
N HIS A 15 -2.04 -18.55 -7.88
CA HIS A 15 -3.36 -17.91 -7.87
C HIS A 15 -3.83 -17.58 -6.44
N THR A 16 -3.65 -18.50 -5.48
CA THR A 16 -3.97 -18.26 -4.07
C THR A 16 -3.11 -17.17 -3.45
N ALA A 17 -1.81 -17.13 -3.75
CA ALA A 17 -0.91 -16.09 -3.27
C ALA A 17 -1.34 -14.69 -3.78
N ARG A 18 -1.78 -14.60 -5.04
CA ARG A 18 -2.31 -13.35 -5.61
C ARG A 18 -3.62 -12.89 -4.97
N MET A 19 -4.53 -13.82 -4.68
CA MET A 19 -5.75 -13.49 -3.94
C MET A 19 -5.43 -13.00 -2.52
N GLN A 20 -4.56 -13.71 -1.79
CA GLN A 20 -4.15 -13.32 -0.44
C GLN A 20 -3.48 -11.94 -0.43
N ALA A 21 -2.61 -11.66 -1.40
CA ALA A 21 -1.93 -10.37 -1.52
C ALA A 21 -2.92 -9.20 -1.74
N ARG A 22 -3.95 -9.41 -2.58
CA ARG A 22 -5.01 -8.41 -2.79
C ARG A 22 -5.81 -8.16 -1.52
N HIS A 23 -6.25 -9.23 -0.85
CA HIS A 23 -6.98 -9.09 0.41
C HIS A 23 -6.15 -8.41 1.50
N LEU A 24 -4.87 -8.76 1.63
CA LEU A 24 -3.94 -8.13 2.56
C LEU A 24 -3.83 -6.62 2.31
N LEU A 25 -3.61 -6.21 1.06
CA LEU A 25 -3.50 -4.79 0.69
C LEU A 25 -4.78 -4.02 0.97
N THR A 26 -5.95 -4.58 0.63
CA THR A 26 -7.23 -3.92 0.90
C THR A 26 -7.49 -3.76 2.40
N VAL A 27 -7.19 -4.81 3.20
CA VAL A 27 -7.34 -4.76 4.66
C VAL A 27 -6.42 -3.69 5.25
N LEU A 28 -5.16 -3.62 4.80
CA LEU A 28 -4.19 -2.63 5.26
C LEU A 28 -4.61 -1.19 4.88
N ALA A 29 -5.18 -0.99 3.68
CA ALA A 29 -5.69 0.31 3.25
C ALA A 29 -6.92 0.76 4.07
N VAL A 30 -7.81 -0.16 4.43
CA VAL A 30 -8.93 0.13 5.34
C VAL A 30 -8.42 0.47 6.73
N LEU A 31 -7.45 -0.30 7.25
CA LEU A 31 -6.80 -0.01 8.53
C LEU A 31 -6.13 1.37 8.55
N GLN A 32 -5.50 1.77 7.44
CA GLN A 32 -4.92 3.10 7.28
C GLN A 32 -5.99 4.19 7.36
N LEU A 33 -7.11 4.03 6.65
CA LEU A 33 -8.26 4.94 6.71
C LEU A 33 -8.81 5.07 8.13
N VAL A 34 -8.98 3.95 8.84
CA VAL A 34 -9.42 3.94 10.23
C VAL A 34 -8.41 4.67 11.12
N SER A 35 -7.12 4.39 10.96
CA SER A 35 -6.05 5.05 11.73
C SER A 35 -6.05 6.57 11.54
N VAL A 36 -6.25 7.05 10.31
CA VAL A 36 -6.36 8.48 10.02
C VAL A 36 -7.65 9.06 10.63
N CYS A 37 -8.79 8.38 10.49
CA CYS A 37 -10.05 8.82 11.09
C CYS A 37 -10.02 8.85 12.62
N MET A 38 -9.28 7.97 13.28
CA MET A 38 -9.14 7.98 14.74
C MET A 38 -8.31 9.17 15.25
N ASN A 39 -7.50 9.80 14.39
CA ASN A 39 -6.79 11.04 14.69
C ASN A 39 -7.68 12.31 14.54
N TRP A 40 -9.02 12.18 14.66
CA TRP A 40 -9.96 13.27 14.37
C TRP A 40 -9.75 14.54 15.22
N PHE A 41 -9.18 14.39 16.41
CA PHE A 41 -8.89 15.51 17.32
C PHE A 41 -7.60 16.27 16.97
N SER A 42 -6.78 15.78 16.03
CA SER A 42 -5.51 16.41 15.67
C SER A 42 -5.68 17.36 14.49
N PRO A 43 -5.19 18.62 14.55
CA PRO A 43 -5.22 19.55 13.42
C PRO A 43 -4.44 19.02 12.20
N ILE A 44 -3.55 18.04 12.41
CA ILE A 44 -2.82 17.33 11.36
C ILE A 44 -3.73 16.45 10.50
N LEU A 45 -4.93 16.10 10.97
CA LEU A 45 -5.92 15.34 10.21
C LEU A 45 -6.25 16.00 8.86
N LEU A 46 -6.50 17.31 8.86
CA LEU A 46 -6.82 18.07 7.64
C LEU A 46 -5.72 17.95 6.58
N LEU A 47 -4.48 17.80 7.04
CA LEU A 47 -3.32 17.64 6.18
C LEU A 47 -3.14 16.18 5.74
N MET A 48 -3.39 15.19 6.61
CA MET A 48 -3.20 13.76 6.30
C MET A 48 -4.33 13.13 5.48
N LEU A 49 -5.58 13.58 5.69
CA LEU A 49 -6.76 13.03 5.03
C LEU A 49 -6.66 13.00 3.50
N PRO A 50 -6.26 14.07 2.78
CA PRO A 50 -6.15 14.03 1.33
C PRO A 50 -5.10 13.02 0.84
N PHE A 51 -3.96 12.90 1.53
CA PHE A 51 -2.93 11.91 1.17
C PHE A 51 -3.40 10.48 1.43
N SER A 52 -4.13 10.25 2.52
CA SER A 52 -4.70 8.93 2.82
C SER A 52 -5.75 8.53 1.79
N LEU A 53 -6.64 9.45 1.40
CA LEU A 53 -7.64 9.19 0.35
C LEU A 53 -6.96 8.93 -0.99
N LEU A 54 -5.93 9.72 -1.33
CA LEU A 54 -5.16 9.52 -2.55
C LEU A 54 -4.42 8.19 -2.55
N ALA A 55 -3.87 7.74 -1.42
CA ALA A 55 -3.21 6.45 -1.29
C ALA A 55 -4.21 5.31 -1.56
N VAL A 56 -5.38 5.36 -0.93
CA VAL A 56 -6.44 4.35 -1.11
C VAL A 56 -6.95 4.34 -2.56
N ALA A 57 -7.21 5.52 -3.14
CA ALA A 57 -7.63 5.63 -4.53
C ALA A 57 -6.58 5.06 -5.49
N THR A 58 -5.31 5.40 -5.28
CA THR A 58 -4.20 4.89 -6.08
C THR A 58 -4.08 3.37 -5.96
N LEU A 59 -4.22 2.82 -4.76
CA LEU A 59 -4.19 1.37 -4.55
C LEU A 59 -5.34 0.67 -5.29
N LEU A 60 -6.57 1.18 -5.19
CA LEU A 60 -7.73 0.60 -5.87
C LEU A 60 -7.54 0.60 -7.39
N VAL A 61 -7.08 1.72 -7.97
CA VAL A 61 -6.75 1.83 -9.39
C VAL A 61 -5.64 0.84 -9.76
N SER A 62 -4.61 0.69 -8.93
CA SER A 62 -3.50 -0.23 -9.16
C SER A 62 -3.92 -1.69 -9.16
N LEU A 63 -4.80 -2.07 -8.23
CA LEU A 63 -5.33 -3.42 -8.12
C LEU A 63 -6.28 -3.75 -9.29
N TYR A 64 -7.11 -2.79 -9.70
CA TYR A 64 -8.08 -2.96 -10.77
C TYR A 64 -7.41 -3.00 -12.15
N TYR A 65 -6.61 -1.99 -12.49
CA TYR A 65 -5.94 -1.86 -13.80
C TYR A 65 -4.61 -2.58 -13.88
N LYS A 66 -4.20 -3.29 -12.83
CA LYS A 66 -2.89 -3.94 -12.75
C LYS A 66 -1.74 -2.95 -13.01
N TRP A 67 -1.83 -1.76 -12.42
CA TRP A 67 -0.92 -0.65 -12.71
C TRP A 67 0.25 -0.61 -11.74
N LYS A 68 1.43 -1.07 -12.19
CA LYS A 68 2.66 -1.14 -11.37
C LYS A 68 3.07 0.20 -10.76
N ARG A 69 3.08 1.26 -11.57
CA ARG A 69 3.45 2.62 -11.12
C ARG A 69 2.51 3.15 -10.04
N GLY A 70 1.26 2.69 -10.03
CA GLY A 70 0.32 3.05 -8.96
C GLY A 70 0.67 2.39 -7.63
N LEU A 71 1.19 1.15 -7.60
CA LEU A 71 1.72 0.55 -6.37
C LEU A 71 2.97 1.29 -5.86
N GLU A 72 3.84 1.75 -6.77
CA GLU A 72 4.99 2.60 -6.42
C GLU A 72 4.54 3.94 -5.83
N LEU A 73 3.53 4.58 -6.43
CA LEU A 73 2.94 5.82 -5.92
C LEU A 73 2.25 5.61 -4.56
N PHE A 74 1.56 4.48 -4.37
CA PHE A 74 0.96 4.12 -3.09
C PHE A 74 2.02 3.99 -1.98
N MET A 75 3.13 3.28 -2.25
CA MET A 75 4.24 3.19 -1.29
C MET A 75 4.81 4.57 -0.95
N PHE A 76 5.00 5.42 -1.95
CA PHE A 76 5.48 6.78 -1.74
C PHE A 76 4.54 7.59 -0.84
N LEU A 77 3.21 7.49 -1.04
CA LEU A 77 2.22 8.16 -0.19
C LEU A 77 2.22 7.62 1.25
N CYS A 78 2.38 6.32 1.46
CA CYS A 78 2.54 5.74 2.80
C CYS A 78 3.79 6.24 3.52
N ILE A 79 4.90 6.45 2.79
CA ILE A 79 6.13 7.03 3.36
C ILE A 79 5.89 8.48 3.77
N ILE A 80 5.26 9.30 2.92
CA ILE A 80 4.90 10.69 3.26
C ILE A 80 4.05 10.73 4.53
N LEU A 81 3.00 9.90 4.61
CA LEU A 81 2.13 9.82 5.78
C LEU A 81 2.90 9.43 7.05
N SER A 82 3.87 8.52 6.94
CA SER A 82 4.76 8.15 8.05
C SER A 82 5.61 9.33 8.53
N ILE A 83 6.21 10.08 7.60
CA ILE A 83 7.00 11.27 7.93
C ILE A 83 6.13 12.33 8.61
N MET A 84 4.92 12.55 8.11
CA MET A 84 3.97 13.49 8.70
C MET A 84 3.55 13.09 10.12
N MET A 85 3.50 11.79 10.45
CA MET A 85 3.25 11.29 11.80
C MET A 85 4.49 11.38 12.71
N LEU A 86 5.69 11.34 12.13
CA LEU A 86 6.95 11.44 12.87
C LEU A 86 7.17 12.85 13.45
N VAL A 87 6.73 13.91 12.76
CA VAL A 87 6.86 15.30 13.22
C VAL A 87 6.16 15.54 14.57
N PRO A 88 4.85 15.27 14.74
CA PRO A 88 4.20 15.44 16.04
C PRO A 88 4.74 14.46 17.09
N PHE A 89 5.08 13.22 16.70
CA PHE A 89 5.68 12.24 17.61
C PHE A 89 6.99 12.76 18.23
N THR A 90 7.92 13.23 17.40
CA THR A 90 9.20 13.78 17.86
C THR A 90 9.01 15.04 18.69
N SER A 91 8.03 15.90 18.35
CA SER A 91 7.73 17.10 19.14
C SER A 91 7.27 16.78 20.57
N ILE A 92 6.43 15.75 20.75
CA ILE A 92 5.95 15.30 22.07
C ILE A 92 7.11 14.67 22.85
N PHE A 93 7.94 13.90 22.16
CA PHE A 93 9.08 13.20 22.75
C PHE A 93 10.14 14.19 23.26
N VAL A 94 10.54 15.18 22.44
CA VAL A 94 11.53 16.22 22.78
C VAL A 94 11.01 17.16 23.86
N ALA A 95 9.72 17.49 23.86
CA ALA A 95 9.12 18.34 24.88
C ALA A 95 8.95 17.65 26.25
N GLY A 96 9.29 16.35 26.37
CA GLY A 96 9.14 15.59 27.62
C GLY A 96 7.68 15.38 28.05
N LYS A 97 6.70 15.66 27.19
CA LYS A 97 5.25 15.59 27.50
C LYS A 97 4.64 14.20 27.27
N GLN A 98 5.47 13.17 27.29
CA GLN A 98 5.07 11.80 26.97
C GLN A 98 4.02 11.26 27.93
N GLY A 99 4.08 11.65 29.22
CA GLY A 99 3.14 11.21 30.25
C GLY A 99 1.74 11.82 30.13
N GLU A 100 1.62 13.06 29.64
CA GLU A 100 0.32 13.73 29.47
C GLU A 100 -0.37 13.33 28.15
N LYS A 101 0.40 12.98 27.12
CA LYS A 101 -0.09 12.71 25.76
C LYS A 101 0.19 11.28 25.29
N TRP A 102 0.20 10.31 26.20
CA TRP A 102 0.59 8.93 25.88
C TRP A 102 -0.35 8.26 24.85
N LEU A 103 -1.64 8.61 24.86
CA LEU A 103 -2.60 8.15 23.85
C LEU A 103 -2.22 8.66 22.44
N ASP A 104 -1.92 9.95 22.29
CA ASP A 104 -1.50 10.52 21.00
C ASP A 104 -0.22 9.85 20.48
N VAL A 105 0.77 9.64 21.37
CA VAL A 105 2.02 8.96 21.04
C VAL A 105 1.74 7.54 20.52
N THR A 106 0.88 6.80 21.21
CA THR A 106 0.49 5.44 20.82
C THR A 106 -0.17 5.42 19.44
N TRP A 107 -1.05 6.39 19.15
CA TRP A 107 -1.70 6.50 17.85
C TRP A 107 -0.73 6.84 16.71
N TYR A 108 0.21 7.76 16.94
CA TYR A 108 1.24 8.07 15.94
C TYR A 108 2.14 6.86 15.66
N VAL A 109 2.55 6.13 16.70
CA VAL A 109 3.34 4.89 16.54
C VAL A 109 2.55 3.83 15.78
N LEU A 110 1.29 3.61 16.13
CA LEU A 110 0.43 2.65 15.45
C LEU A 110 0.24 3.01 13.96
N GLY A 111 0.02 4.29 13.66
CA GLY A 111 -0.11 4.78 12.29
C GLY A 111 1.17 4.59 11.47
N MET A 112 2.34 4.86 12.07
CA MET A 112 3.64 4.58 11.44
C MET A 112 3.84 3.08 11.16
N LEU A 113 3.45 2.21 12.09
CA LEU A 113 3.51 0.75 11.90
C LEU A 113 2.58 0.28 10.78
N ILE A 114 1.35 0.80 10.72
CA ILE A 114 0.40 0.47 9.64
C ILE A 114 0.97 0.90 8.29
N ASN A 115 1.51 2.11 8.17
CA ASN A 115 2.12 2.58 6.92
C ASN A 115 3.34 1.74 6.52
N ALA A 116 4.17 1.32 7.48
CA ALA A 116 5.29 0.43 7.21
C ALA A 116 4.82 -0.95 6.70
N LEU A 117 3.76 -1.50 7.28
CA LEU A 117 3.13 -2.74 6.80
C LEU A 117 2.52 -2.59 5.41
N CYS A 118 1.88 -1.45 5.11
CA CYS A 118 1.38 -1.13 3.77
C CYS A 118 2.52 -1.15 2.73
N VAL A 119 3.65 -0.52 3.04
CA VAL A 119 4.82 -0.48 2.16
C VAL A 119 5.40 -1.88 1.99
N ALA A 120 5.59 -2.64 3.07
CA ALA A 120 6.11 -4.00 3.01
C ALA A 120 5.20 -4.93 2.19
N ALA A 121 3.87 -4.82 2.37
CA ALA A 121 2.90 -5.59 1.60
C ALA A 121 2.92 -5.20 0.12
N ALA A 122 2.93 -3.89 -0.20
CA ALA A 122 2.97 -3.41 -1.59
C ALA A 122 4.28 -3.81 -2.29
N TRP A 123 5.41 -3.72 -1.58
CA TRP A 123 6.70 -4.20 -2.05
C TRP A 123 6.69 -5.71 -2.32
N TRP A 124 6.15 -6.49 -1.40
CA TRP A 124 5.99 -7.93 -1.57
C TRP A 124 5.12 -8.27 -2.79
N VAL A 125 4.01 -7.56 -2.99
CA VAL A 125 3.16 -7.71 -4.18
C VAL A 125 3.94 -7.41 -5.45
N LEU A 126 4.68 -6.30 -5.50
CA LEU A 126 5.51 -5.93 -6.65
C LEU A 126 6.56 -6.98 -7.00
N PHE A 127 7.12 -7.66 -6.00
CA PHE A 127 8.11 -8.72 -6.21
C PHE A 127 7.48 -10.03 -6.69
N GLN A 128 6.26 -10.34 -6.24
CA GLN A 128 5.53 -11.56 -6.60
C GLN A 128 4.83 -11.49 -7.95
N THR A 129 4.50 -10.29 -8.41
CA THR A 129 3.76 -10.10 -9.65
C THR A 129 4.69 -9.54 -10.71
N ASP A 130 4.92 -10.33 -11.77
CA ASP A 130 5.36 -9.83 -13.07
C ASP A 130 4.26 -8.93 -13.62
N TYR A 131 4.16 -7.71 -13.10
CA TYR A 131 3.42 -6.61 -13.70
C TYR A 131 4.15 -6.18 -14.98
N SER A 132 4.14 -7.05 -15.99
CA SER A 132 4.48 -6.68 -17.36
C SER A 132 3.43 -5.65 -17.79
N ALA A 133 3.89 -4.42 -18.03
CA ALA A 133 3.03 -3.32 -18.40
C ALA A 133 2.18 -3.70 -19.63
N PRO A 134 0.83 -3.64 -19.55
CA PRO A 134 -0.03 -3.95 -20.69
C PRO A 134 0.31 -3.07 -21.91
N ASP A 135 0.78 -1.84 -21.68
CA ASP A 135 1.11 -0.85 -22.72
C ASP A 135 2.24 -1.27 -23.68
N VAL A 136 3.22 -2.04 -23.21
CA VAL A 136 4.37 -2.42 -24.06
C VAL A 136 3.98 -3.57 -25.00
N GLN A 137 3.10 -4.46 -24.56
CA GLN A 137 2.69 -5.62 -25.34
C GLN A 137 1.62 -5.25 -26.36
N GLU A 138 0.73 -4.30 -26.02
CA GLU A 138 -0.29 -3.76 -26.93
C GLU A 138 0.32 -2.82 -27.98
N ARG A 139 1.31 -1.97 -27.63
CA ARG A 139 2.05 -1.19 -28.64
C ARG A 139 2.82 -2.08 -29.61
N LYS A 140 3.44 -3.16 -29.13
CA LYS A 140 4.18 -4.10 -30.00
C LYS A 140 3.24 -4.88 -30.91
N SER A 141 2.05 -5.26 -30.45
CA SER A 141 1.07 -5.95 -31.29
C SER A 141 0.45 -5.03 -32.36
N LEU A 142 0.21 -3.75 -32.03
CA LEU A 142 -0.29 -2.76 -32.99
C LEU A 142 0.75 -2.43 -34.07
N ILE A 143 2.02 -2.24 -33.69
CA ILE A 143 3.12 -1.99 -34.64
C ILE A 143 3.39 -3.24 -35.51
N GLY A 144 3.25 -4.44 -34.94
CA GLY A 144 3.38 -5.70 -35.68
C GLY A 144 2.23 -5.99 -36.65
N ARG A 145 1.06 -5.37 -36.50
CA ARG A 145 -0.08 -5.47 -37.43
C ARG A 145 -0.06 -4.41 -38.53
N LEU A 146 0.79 -3.40 -38.41
CA LEU A 146 0.95 -2.31 -39.38
C LEU A 146 2.15 -2.51 -40.33
N LYS A 147 2.90 -3.61 -40.19
CA LYS A 147 3.92 -4.09 -41.12
C LYS A 147 3.39 -5.31 -41.87
#